data_AF-A0A7W7DGA4-F1
#
_entry.id   AF-A0A7W7DGA4-F1
#
_cell.length_a   1.000
_cell.length_b   1.000
_cell.length_c   1.000
_cell.angle_alpha   90.00
_cell.angle_beta   90.00
_cell.angle_gamma   90.00
#
_symmetry.space_group_name_H-M   'P 1'
#
loop_
_entity.id
_entity.type
_entity.pdbx_description
1 polymer ?
#
loop_
_entity_poly.entity_id
_entity_poly.type
_entity_poly.pdbx_seq_one_letter_code
_entity_poly.pdbx_strand_id
1 'polypeptide(L)'
;MTVPPDDTGSMSVFTVIFSVTVFLLAGLLVDGGAAINARLRASDIAEQAARAAADQIDVEHLRATGNVRLLADERVVCGKARELVAAHRDAAVRLTRCAMGAGQAEVAVTVGVRWSAVFLGAFGFPGSEMSGAAAAGPDAGDQPP
;
A
#
# COMPACT_ATOMS: atom_id res chain seq x y z
N MET A 1 -25.25 -50.60 -39.62
CA MET A 1 -25.65 -49.82 -38.44
C MET A 1 -24.54 -48.83 -38.17
N THR A 2 -24.64 -47.61 -38.71
CA THR A 2 -23.64 -46.55 -38.53
C THR A 2 -24.07 -45.72 -37.33
N VAL A 3 -23.29 -45.78 -36.24
CA VAL A 3 -23.49 -44.93 -35.06
C VAL A 3 -23.19 -43.49 -35.50
N PRO A 4 -24.13 -42.52 -35.33
CA PRO A 4 -23.84 -41.11 -35.60
C PRO A 4 -22.77 -40.61 -34.61
N PRO A 5 -21.85 -39.72 -35.04
CA PRO A 5 -20.82 -39.20 -34.16
C PRO A 5 -21.42 -38.48 -32.94
N ASP A 6 -20.86 -38.75 -31.76
CA ASP A 6 -21.30 -38.22 -30.46
C ASP A 6 -21.00 -36.72 -30.31
N ASP A 7 -21.74 -35.86 -31.01
CA ASP A 7 -21.59 -34.39 -30.92
C ASP A 7 -21.87 -33.85 -29.51
N THR A 8 -22.72 -34.53 -28.74
CA THR A 8 -23.01 -34.17 -27.34
C THR A 8 -21.80 -34.34 -26.42
N GLY A 9 -20.92 -35.31 -26.72
CA GLY A 9 -19.68 -35.54 -25.98
C GLY A 9 -18.70 -34.37 -26.14
N SER A 10 -18.53 -33.86 -27.36
CA SER A 10 -17.61 -32.75 -27.63
C SER A 10 -18.06 -31.44 -26.99
N MET A 11 -19.36 -31.12 -27.05
CA MET A 11 -19.91 -29.96 -26.34
C MET A 11 -19.73 -30.08 -24.83
N SER A 12 -19.98 -31.25 -24.24
CA SER A 12 -19.83 -31.43 -22.78
C SER A 12 -18.37 -31.22 -22.31
N VAL A 13 -17.39 -31.75 -23.04
CA VAL A 13 -15.96 -31.59 -22.73
C VAL A 13 -15.53 -30.13 -22.89
N PHE A 14 -15.95 -29.48 -23.98
CA PHE A 14 -15.69 -28.05 -24.20
C PHE A 14 -16.26 -27.19 -23.08
N THR A 15 -17.52 -27.40 -22.70
CA THR A 15 -18.17 -26.63 -21.62
C THR A 15 -17.45 -26.80 -20.29
N VAL A 16 -17.00 -28.01 -19.95
CA VAL A 16 -16.26 -28.26 -18.70
C VAL A 16 -14.93 -27.48 -18.71
N ILE A 17 -14.12 -27.61 -19.76
CA ILE A 17 -12.83 -26.91 -19.85
C ILE A 17 -13.02 -25.39 -19.84
N PHE A 18 -14.02 -24.89 -20.59
CA PHE A 18 -14.34 -23.47 -20.62
C PHE A 18 -14.78 -22.96 -19.25
N SER A 19 -15.63 -23.68 -18.54
CA SER A 19 -16.07 -23.30 -17.19
C SER A 19 -14.90 -23.18 -16.22
N VAL A 20 -13.98 -24.15 -16.21
CA VAL A 20 -12.75 -24.12 -15.40
C VAL A 20 -11.91 -22.90 -15.75
N THR A 21 -11.78 -22.58 -17.03
CA THR A 21 -11.02 -21.42 -17.51
C THR A 21 -11.64 -20.11 -17.03
N VAL A 22 -12.96 -19.97 -17.12
CA VAL A 22 -13.69 -18.77 -16.62
C VAL A 22 -13.53 -18.62 -15.11
N PHE A 23 -13.63 -19.70 -14.33
CA PHE A 23 -13.39 -19.64 -12.88
C PHE A 23 -11.95 -19.25 -12.54
N LEU A 24 -10.97 -19.74 -13.30
CA LEU A 24 -9.57 -19.34 -13.14
C LEU A 24 -9.40 -17.84 -13.40
N LEU A 25 -9.95 -17.34 -14.50
CA LEU A 25 -9.91 -15.91 -14.84
C LEU A 25 -10.62 -15.05 -13.79
N ALA A 26 -11.79 -15.47 -13.31
CA ALA A 26 -12.50 -14.79 -12.24
C ALA A 26 -11.67 -14.74 -10.94
N GLY A 27 -11.02 -15.85 -10.57
CA GLY A 27 -10.13 -15.91 -9.42
C GLY A 27 -8.92 -14.99 -9.55
N LEU A 28 -8.33 -14.91 -10.74
CA LEU A 28 -7.24 -13.99 -11.03
C LEU A 28 -7.66 -12.52 -10.87
N LEU A 29 -8.89 -12.18 -11.27
CA LEU A 29 -9.42 -10.82 -11.09
C LEU A 29 -9.61 -10.47 -9.61
N VAL A 30 -10.11 -11.41 -8.80
CA VAL A 30 -10.29 -11.22 -7.35
C VAL A 30 -8.94 -10.99 -6.67
N ASP A 31 -7.99 -11.89 -6.90
CA ASP A 31 -6.67 -11.81 -6.24
C ASP A 31 -5.84 -10.64 -6.78
N GLY A 32 -5.92 -10.37 -8.08
CA GLY A 32 -5.27 -9.21 -8.71
C GLY A 32 -5.84 -7.90 -8.17
N GLY A 33 -7.16 -7.81 -7.98
CA GLY A 33 -7.80 -6.66 -7.35
C GLY A 33 -7.32 -6.45 -5.90
N ALA A 34 -7.19 -7.52 -5.12
CA ALA A 34 -6.66 -7.45 -3.75
C ALA A 34 -5.22 -6.92 -3.71
N ALA A 35 -4.36 -7.40 -4.62
CA ALA A 35 -2.98 -6.96 -4.76
C ALA A 35 -2.87 -5.46 -5.12
N ILE A 36 -3.67 -4.99 -6.08
CA ILE A 36 -3.70 -3.57 -6.49
C ILE A 36 -4.22 -2.70 -5.33
N ASN A 37 -5.30 -3.10 -4.67
CA ASN A 37 -5.86 -2.38 -3.53
C ASN A 37 -4.85 -2.25 -2.38
N ALA A 38 -4.11 -3.33 -2.06
CA ALA A 38 -3.08 -3.29 -1.04
C ALA A 38 -1.94 -2.31 -1.40
N ARG A 39 -1.57 -2.23 -2.68
CA ARG A 39 -0.57 -1.26 -3.14
C ARG A 39 -1.06 0.19 -3.02
N LEU A 40 -2.28 0.49 -3.47
CA LEU A 40 -2.85 1.83 -3.36
C LEU A 40 -2.92 2.25 -1.88
N ARG A 41 -3.44 1.37 -1.04
CA ARG A 41 -3.53 1.62 0.40
C ARG A 41 -2.17 1.80 1.06
N ALA A 42 -1.15 1.05 0.65
CA ALA A 42 0.21 1.23 1.16
C ALA A 42 0.75 2.64 0.81
N SER A 43 0.50 3.13 -0.40
CA SER A 43 0.89 4.47 -0.83
C SER A 43 0.13 5.56 -0.05
N ASP A 44 -1.19 5.44 0.07
CA ASP A 44 -2.02 6.44 0.76
C ASP A 44 -1.63 6.57 2.24
N ILE A 45 -1.42 5.44 2.93
CA ILE A 45 -1.00 5.43 4.33
C ILE A 45 0.42 5.99 4.46
N ALA A 46 1.33 5.68 3.52
CA ALA A 46 2.67 6.25 3.51
C ALA A 46 2.63 7.78 3.36
N GLU A 47 1.77 8.31 2.49
CA GLU A 47 1.59 9.75 2.26
C GLU A 47 1.04 10.44 3.52
N GLN A 48 0.01 9.88 4.13
CA GLN A 48 -0.55 10.39 5.38
C GLN A 48 0.48 10.36 6.51
N ALA A 49 1.26 9.27 6.63
CA ALA A 49 2.27 9.13 7.66
C ALA A 49 3.46 10.07 7.43
N ALA A 50 3.87 10.29 6.18
CA ALA A 50 4.89 11.26 5.82
C ALA A 50 4.44 12.68 6.18
N ARG A 51 3.20 13.06 5.84
CA ARG A 51 2.62 14.36 6.21
C ARG A 51 2.58 14.57 7.72
N ALA A 52 2.07 13.60 8.46
CA ALA A 52 2.02 13.70 9.92
C ALA A 52 3.41 13.77 10.56
N ALA A 53 4.41 13.08 9.99
CA ALA A 53 5.78 13.23 10.42
C ALA A 53 6.37 14.60 10.03
N ALA A 54 6.00 15.14 8.87
CA ALA A 54 6.44 16.45 8.42
C ALA A 54 5.86 17.61 9.25
N ASP A 55 4.71 17.42 9.90
CA ASP A 55 4.13 18.38 10.85
C ASP A 55 4.98 18.56 12.13
N GLN A 56 5.94 17.67 12.38
CA GLN A 56 6.85 17.74 13.51
C GLN A 56 7.97 18.77 13.25
N ILE A 57 7.61 20.06 13.33
CA ILE A 57 8.49 21.19 13.06
C ILE A 57 9.19 21.74 14.31
N ASP A 58 10.37 22.32 14.12
CA ASP A 58 11.10 23.06 15.15
C ASP A 58 10.52 24.47 15.29
N VAL A 59 9.52 24.59 16.16
CA VAL A 59 8.80 25.86 16.37
C VAL A 59 9.69 26.95 16.95
N GLU A 60 10.71 26.59 17.75
CA GLU A 60 11.63 27.58 18.32
C GLU A 60 12.54 28.17 17.24
N HIS A 61 13.05 27.33 16.35
CA HIS A 61 13.80 27.79 15.18
C HIS A 61 12.93 28.66 14.26
N LEU A 62 11.68 28.26 14.02
CA LEU A 62 10.74 29.04 13.22
C LEU A 62 10.51 30.43 13.81
N ARG A 63 10.30 30.55 15.12
CA ARG A 63 10.12 31.86 15.78
C ARG A 63 11.39 32.71 15.76
N ALA A 64 12.56 32.09 15.88
CA ALA A 64 13.83 32.80 15.95
C ALA A 64 14.36 33.25 14.57
N THR A 65 14.14 32.46 13.51
CA THR A 65 14.74 32.68 12.19
C THR A 65 13.74 32.94 11.07
N GLY A 66 12.45 32.65 11.30
CA GLY A 66 11.42 32.69 10.26
C GLY A 66 11.47 31.50 9.28
N ASN A 67 12.42 30.56 9.43
CA ASN A 67 12.54 29.41 8.54
C ASN A 67 11.89 28.16 9.13
N VAL A 68 11.14 27.44 8.31
CA VAL A 68 10.53 26.17 8.69
C VAL A 68 11.53 25.03 8.48
N ARG A 69 11.63 24.16 9.49
CA ARG A 69 12.39 22.91 9.43
C ARG A 69 11.76 21.86 10.33
N LEU A 70 12.04 20.59 10.05
CA LEU A 70 11.67 19.48 10.93
C LEU A 70 12.45 19.54 12.25
N LEU A 71 11.87 18.98 13.31
CA LEU A 71 12.60 18.71 14.56
C LEU A 71 13.83 17.85 14.27
N ALA A 72 14.95 18.16 14.92
CA ALA A 72 16.21 17.42 14.74
C ALA A 72 16.13 15.98 15.28
N ASP A 73 15.21 15.72 16.21
CA ASP A 73 15.03 14.39 16.77
C ASP A 73 14.18 13.52 15.84
N GLU A 74 14.86 12.71 15.02
CA GLU A 74 14.25 11.72 14.15
C GLU A 74 13.34 10.73 14.90
N ARG A 75 13.59 10.44 16.19
CA ARG A 75 12.73 9.54 16.96
C ARG A 75 11.35 10.14 17.17
N VAL A 76 11.25 11.46 17.35
CA VAL A 76 9.98 12.18 17.50
C VAL A 76 9.25 12.24 16.16
N VAL A 77 9.97 12.63 15.09
CA VAL A 77 9.44 12.72 13.73
C VAL A 77 8.89 11.36 13.26
N CYS A 78 9.71 10.32 13.29
CA CYS A 78 9.28 8.96 12.94
C CYS A 78 8.34 8.34 13.98
N GLY A 79 8.32 8.87 15.22
CA GLY A 79 7.34 8.50 16.25
C GLY A 79 5.92 8.82 15.79
N LYS A 80 5.72 9.99 15.18
CA LYS A 80 4.41 10.41 14.66
C LYS A 80 3.95 9.56 13.46
N ALA A 81 4.85 9.23 12.54
CA ALA A 81 4.56 8.28 11.46
C ALA A 81 4.11 6.91 12.01
N ARG A 82 4.82 6.38 13.03
CA ARG A 82 4.44 5.10 13.67
C ARG A 82 3.07 5.16 14.32
N GLU A 83 2.76 6.26 15.01
CA GLU A 83 1.45 6.47 15.65
C GLU A 83 0.33 6.46 14.59
N LEU A 84 0.50 7.16 13.47
CA LEU A 84 -0.49 7.21 12.41
C LEU A 84 -0.69 5.84 11.75
N VAL A 85 0.39 5.11 11.48
CA VAL A 85 0.29 3.75 10.95
C VAL A 85 -0.39 2.81 11.96
N ALA A 86 -0.06 2.90 13.25
CA ALA A 86 -0.67 2.08 14.30
C ALA A 86 -2.16 2.42 14.56
N ALA A 87 -2.59 3.65 14.25
CA ALA A 87 -4.00 4.04 14.31
C ALA A 87 -4.86 3.31 13.27
N HIS A 88 -4.26 2.84 12.17
CA HIS A 88 -4.92 1.91 11.26
C HIS A 88 -5.03 0.57 11.99
N ARG A 89 -6.22 0.22 12.48
CA ARG A 89 -6.51 -1.02 13.24
C ARG A 89 -6.48 -2.28 12.38
N ASP A 90 -5.48 -2.40 11.53
CA ASP A 90 -5.33 -3.47 10.56
C ASP A 90 -3.93 -4.07 10.70
N ALA A 91 -3.89 -5.34 11.14
CA ALA A 91 -2.64 -6.07 11.35
C ALA A 91 -1.86 -6.32 10.05
N ALA A 92 -2.48 -6.14 8.88
CA ALA A 92 -1.80 -6.24 7.60
C ALA A 92 -0.93 -5.02 7.28
N VAL A 93 -1.16 -3.88 7.94
CA VAL A 93 -0.45 -2.62 7.71
C VAL A 93 0.73 -2.52 8.68
N ARG A 94 1.92 -2.19 8.18
CA ARG A 94 3.10 -1.98 9.00
C ARG A 94 3.99 -0.87 8.46
N LEU A 95 4.62 -0.12 9.36
CA LEU A 95 5.67 0.81 8.99
C LEU A 95 6.96 -0.01 8.74
N THR A 96 7.47 0.04 7.51
CA THR A 96 8.67 -0.70 7.11
C THR A 96 9.94 0.14 7.24
N ARG A 97 9.84 1.44 6.92
CA ARG A 97 10.95 2.39 7.03
C ARG A 97 10.41 3.79 7.33
N CYS A 98 11.14 4.53 8.15
CA CYS A 98 11.01 5.98 8.25
C CYS A 98 12.43 6.55 8.36
N ALA A 99 12.74 7.56 7.57
CA ALA A 99 14.05 8.19 7.53
C ALA A 99 13.90 9.69 7.29
N MET A 100 14.60 10.50 8.09
CA MET A 100 14.70 11.94 7.83
C MET A 100 15.65 12.19 6.65
N GLY A 101 15.23 13.05 5.73
CA GLY A 101 16.04 13.56 4.64
C GLY A 101 17.13 14.53 5.12
N ALA A 102 18.05 14.87 4.22
CA ALA A 102 19.14 15.79 4.55
C ALA A 102 18.62 17.17 4.96
N GLY A 103 19.26 17.78 5.97
CA GLY A 103 18.99 19.17 6.33
C GLY A 103 17.61 19.44 6.95
N GLN A 104 16.93 18.43 7.52
CA GLN A 104 15.62 18.60 8.19
C GLN A 104 14.52 19.16 7.27
N ALA A 105 14.66 18.98 5.96
CA ALA A 105 13.74 19.52 4.96
C ALA A 105 12.65 18.52 4.53
N GLU A 106 12.84 17.23 4.82
CA GLU A 106 11.92 16.18 4.36
C GLU A 106 12.01 14.95 5.29
N VAL A 107 10.94 14.17 5.33
CA VAL A 107 10.92 12.83 5.93
C VAL A 107 10.30 11.84 4.94
N ALA A 108 10.99 10.73 4.71
CA ALA A 108 10.54 9.64 3.85
C ALA A 108 9.98 8.48 4.69
N VAL A 109 8.79 8.03 4.35
CA VAL A 109 8.06 6.96 5.02
C VAL A 109 7.75 5.84 4.02
N THR A 110 7.97 4.59 4.43
CA THR A 110 7.61 3.39 3.68
C THR A 110 6.71 2.50 4.51
N VAL A 111 5.56 2.15 3.96
CA VAL A 111 4.54 1.31 4.59
C VAL A 111 4.37 0.03 3.79
N GLY A 112 4.27 -1.09 4.47
CA GLY A 112 3.92 -2.39 3.91
C GLY A 112 2.48 -2.76 4.24
N VAL A 113 1.76 -3.32 3.27
CA VAL A 113 0.41 -3.85 3.43
C VAL A 113 0.39 -5.28 2.89
N ARG A 114 0.06 -6.25 3.75
CA ARG A 114 -0.09 -7.65 3.35
C ARG A 114 -1.44 -7.88 2.71
N TRP A 115 -1.46 -8.61 1.60
CA TRP A 115 -2.68 -9.13 1.00
C TRP A 115 -2.63 -10.66 0.98
N SER A 116 -3.80 -11.28 1.06
CA SER A 116 -3.97 -12.73 0.98
C SER A 116 -4.68 -13.11 -0.31
N ALA A 117 -4.15 -14.08 -1.04
CA ALA A 117 -4.84 -14.61 -2.21
C ALA A 117 -5.90 -15.64 -1.78
N VAL A 118 -7.07 -15.58 -2.40
CA VAL A 118 -8.17 -16.52 -2.16
C VAL A 118 -8.10 -17.67 -3.16
N PHE A 119 -7.96 -17.37 -4.46
CA PHE A 119 -7.95 -18.39 -5.51
C PHE A 119 -6.56 -18.95 -5.76
N LEU A 120 -5.55 -18.09 -5.95
CA LEU A 120 -4.16 -18.48 -6.09
C LEU A 120 -3.62 -19.16 -4.82
N GLY A 121 -4.24 -18.88 -3.66
CA GLY A 121 -3.95 -19.57 -2.40
C GLY A 121 -4.16 -21.09 -2.49
N ALA A 122 -5.20 -21.54 -3.20
CA ALA A 122 -5.46 -22.96 -3.43
C ALA A 122 -4.38 -23.62 -4.31
N PHE A 123 -3.63 -22.83 -5.07
CA PHE A 123 -2.52 -23.26 -5.92
C PHE A 123 -1.13 -23.01 -5.28
N GLY A 124 -1.07 -22.71 -3.98
CA GLY A 124 0.18 -22.55 -3.23
C GLY A 124 0.74 -21.13 -3.16
N PHE A 125 -0.01 -20.12 -3.60
CA PHE A 125 0.40 -18.71 -3.52
C PHE A 125 -0.45 -17.97 -2.46
N PRO A 126 -0.01 -17.84 -1.21
CA PRO A 126 -0.84 -17.31 -0.12
C PRO A 126 -1.11 -15.80 -0.20
N GLY A 127 -0.51 -15.10 -1.17
CA GLY A 127 -0.44 -13.65 -1.24
C GLY A 127 0.95 -13.14 -0.86
N SER A 128 1.14 -11.82 -0.91
CA SER A 128 2.42 -11.20 -0.62
C SER A 128 2.24 -9.86 0.11
N GLU A 129 3.35 -9.21 0.42
CA GLU A 129 3.32 -7.85 0.90
C GLU A 129 3.52 -6.87 -0.25
N MET A 130 2.74 -5.78 -0.24
CA MET A 130 2.91 -4.63 -1.11
C MET A 130 3.46 -3.46 -0.31
N SER A 131 4.44 -2.76 -0.86
CA SER A 131 5.02 -1.56 -0.24
C SER A 131 4.61 -0.29 -0.97
N GLY A 132 4.33 0.77 -0.21
CA GLY A 132 4.17 2.14 -0.68
C GLY A 132 5.16 3.05 0.03
N ALA A 133 5.68 4.06 -0.68
CA ALA A 133 6.61 5.03 -0.12
C ALA A 133 6.17 6.44 -0.50
N ALA A 134 6.31 7.36 0.45
CA ALA A 134 6.03 8.77 0.25
C ALA A 134 7.03 9.59 1.06
N ALA A 135 7.25 10.82 0.64
CA ALA A 135 8.11 11.75 1.35
C ALA A 135 7.42 13.12 1.41
N ALA A 136 7.61 13.82 2.52
CA ALA A 136 6.96 15.10 2.78
C ALA A 136 7.91 16.03 3.54
N GLY A 137 7.88 17.31 3.18
CA GLY A 137 8.57 18.38 3.88
C GLY A 137 7.61 19.21 4.73
N PRO A 138 8.12 19.96 5.71
CA PRO A 138 7.30 20.80 6.55
C PRO A 138 6.79 22.01 5.75
N ASP A 139 5.48 22.28 5.82
CA ASP A 139 4.84 23.39 5.13
C ASP A 139 4.67 24.58 6.09
N ALA A 140 5.05 25.78 5.64
CA ALA A 140 4.89 27.02 6.41
C ALA A 140 3.44 27.54 6.36
N GLY A 141 2.62 27.04 5.44
CA GLY A 141 1.40 27.71 5.00
C GLY A 141 1.75 28.99 4.21
N ASP A 142 0.89 29.37 3.28
CA ASP A 142 1.10 30.58 2.49
C ASP A 142 1.32 31.79 3.40
N GLN A 143 2.52 32.35 3.33
CA GLN A 143 2.85 33.62 3.95
C GLN A 143 2.17 34.72 3.12
N PRO A 144 1.20 35.47 3.68
CA PRO A 144 0.60 36.58 2.94
C PRO A 144 1.69 37.60 2.56
N PRO A 145 1.60 38.22 1.37
CA PRO A 145 2.59 39.18 0.88
C PRO A 145 2.77 40.41 1.77
#